data_AF-T2IUB6-F1
#
_entry.id   AF-T2IUB6-F1
#
_cell.length_a   1.000
_cell.length_b   1.000
_cell.length_c   1.000
_cell.angle_alpha   90.00
_cell.angle_beta   90.00
_cell.angle_gamma   90.00
#
_symmetry.space_group_name_H-M   'P 1'
#
loop_
_entity.id
_entity.type
_entity.pdbx_description
1 polymer ?
#
loop_
_entity_poly.entity_id
_entity_poly.type
_entity_poly.pdbx_seq_one_letter_code
_entity_poly.pdbx_strand_id
1 'polypeptide(L)'
;MATITNPKGERHTSYFGFNCYQEAEVFYQYLNENNLCSRAIIRRSQRLSLCNYEIKSWGVGSAILVRILNQQDLPLSDFINQEVQVSVAPN
;
A
#
# COMPACT_ATOMS: atom_id res chain seq x y z
N MET A 1 0.71 9.30 -2.98
CA MET A 1 1.80 8.35 -3.33
C MET A 1 3.02 9.15 -3.74
N ALA A 2 4.23 8.69 -3.41
CA ALA A 2 5.49 9.28 -3.88
C ALA A 2 6.50 8.20 -4.27
N THR A 3 7.42 8.49 -5.19
CA THR A 3 8.42 7.53 -5.67
C THR A 3 9.78 8.21 -5.76
N ILE A 4 10.83 7.51 -5.34
CA ILE A 4 12.23 7.90 -5.54
C ILE A 4 12.81 7.04 -6.65
N THR A 5 13.29 7.68 -7.71
CA THR A 5 14.07 7.06 -8.79
C THR A 5 15.55 7.35 -8.60
N ASN A 6 16.41 6.43 -9.04
CA ASN A 6 17.84 6.70 -9.15
C ASN A 6 18.14 7.54 -10.41
N PRO A 7 19.36 8.06 -10.58
CA PRO A 7 19.74 8.83 -11.78
C PRO A 7 19.62 8.07 -13.11
N LYS A 8 19.54 6.72 -13.06
CA LYS A 8 19.31 5.85 -14.23
C LYS A 8 17.82 5.66 -14.56
N GLY A 9 16.92 6.29 -13.81
CA GLY A 9 15.47 6.18 -13.98
C GLY A 9 14.86 4.94 -13.31
N GLU A 10 15.66 4.10 -12.65
CA GLU A 10 15.16 2.92 -11.97
C GLU A 10 14.54 3.29 -10.64
N ARG A 11 13.45 2.59 -10.30
CA ARG A 11 12.67 2.87 -9.11
C ARG A 11 13.34 2.29 -7.88
N HIS A 12 13.84 3.16 -7.02
CA HIS A 12 14.56 2.74 -5.81
C HIS A 12 13.60 2.50 -4.64
N THR A 13 12.60 3.36 -4.47
CA THR A 13 11.66 3.24 -3.34
C THR A 13 10.32 3.90 -3.67
N SER A 14 9.22 3.27 -3.30
CA SER A 14 7.85 3.80 -3.42
C SER A 14 7.22 3.98 -2.03
N TYR A 15 6.44 5.04 -1.89
CA TYR A 15 5.75 5.44 -0.67
C TYR A 15 4.25 5.51 -0.91
N PHE A 16 3.51 4.69 -0.18
CA PHE A 16 2.05 4.65 -0.18
C PHE A 16 1.55 5.24 1.14
N GLY A 17 0.62 6.19 1.09
CA GLY A 17 0.16 6.93 2.27
C GLY A 17 -1.24 6.50 2.69
N PHE A 18 -1.46 6.39 4.00
CA PHE A 18 -2.69 5.92 4.61
C PHE A 18 -3.04 6.78 5.83
N ASN A 19 -4.33 6.95 6.09
CA ASN A 19 -4.80 7.68 7.28
C ASN A 19 -4.94 6.75 8.49
N CYS A 20 -5.26 5.48 8.22
CA CYS A 20 -5.43 4.44 9.22
C CYS A 20 -4.28 3.43 9.18
N TYR A 21 -3.93 2.82 10.32
CA TYR A 21 -2.89 1.79 10.35
C TYR A 21 -3.40 0.49 9.73
N GLN A 22 -4.67 0.13 9.99
CA GLN A 22 -5.32 -1.06 9.46
C GLN A 22 -5.29 -1.08 7.93
N GLU A 23 -5.62 0.05 7.28
CA GLU A 23 -5.52 0.20 5.82
C GLU A 23 -4.09 -0.04 5.31
N ALA A 24 -3.09 0.47 6.04
CA ALA A 24 -1.69 0.28 5.69
C ALA A 24 -1.25 -1.18 5.89
N GLU A 25 -1.77 -1.86 6.92
CA GLU A 25 -1.46 -3.26 7.20
C GLU A 25 -2.02 -4.20 6.13
N VAL A 26 -3.27 -4.01 5.73
CA VAL A 26 -3.89 -4.80 4.66
C VAL A 26 -3.14 -4.61 3.35
N PHE A 27 -2.82 -3.37 2.97
CA PHE A 27 -2.05 -3.12 1.75
C PHE A 27 -0.61 -3.66 1.84
N TYR A 28 0.00 -3.63 3.02
CA TYR A 28 1.31 -4.23 3.27
C TYR A 28 1.27 -5.75 3.07
N GLN A 29 0.27 -6.43 3.62
CA GLN A 29 0.07 -7.87 3.43
C GLN A 29 -0.09 -8.20 1.94
N TYR A 30 -0.97 -7.47 1.23
CA TYR A 30 -1.17 -7.62 -0.20
C TYR A 30 0.14 -7.54 -1.00
N LEU A 31 1.00 -6.55 -0.70
CA LEU A 31 2.30 -6.39 -1.36
C LEU A 31 3.23 -7.60 -1.15
N ASN A 32 3.24 -8.17 0.05
CA ASN A 32 4.12 -9.28 0.40
C ASN A 32 3.61 -10.62 -0.13
N GLU A 33 2.32 -10.93 0.06
CA GLU A 33 1.71 -12.19 -0.36
C GLU A 33 1.78 -12.39 -1.88
N ASN A 34 1.68 -11.30 -2.64
CA ASN A 34 1.73 -11.33 -4.10
C ASN A 34 3.14 -11.09 -4.66
N ASN A 35 4.17 -11.02 -3.82
CA ASN A 35 5.56 -10.73 -4.21
C ASN A 35 5.69 -9.47 -5.09
N LEU A 36 4.90 -8.43 -4.79
CA LEU A 36 4.82 -7.19 -5.58
C LEU A 36 5.92 -6.19 -5.21
N CYS A 37 6.70 -6.52 -4.19
CA CYS A 37 7.85 -5.76 -3.73
C CYS A 37 8.92 -6.72 -3.20
N SER A 38 10.18 -6.27 -3.19
CA SER A 38 11.27 -7.03 -2.58
C SER A 38 11.32 -6.86 -1.06
N ARG A 39 10.76 -5.74 -0.57
CA ARG A 39 10.66 -5.40 0.85
C ARG A 39 9.61 -4.30 1.02
N ALA A 40 8.88 -4.34 2.12
CA ALA A 40 8.06 -3.23 2.58
C ALA A 40 8.21 -3.05 4.10
N ILE A 41 7.92 -1.86 4.60
CA ILE A 41 7.74 -1.57 6.03
C ILE A 41 6.62 -0.54 6.22
N ILE A 42 5.82 -0.70 7.28
CA ILE A 42 4.86 0.32 7.72
C ILE A 42 5.54 1.24 8.71
N ARG A 43 5.32 2.54 8.61
CA ARG A 43 5.83 3.54 9.55
C ARG A 43 4.91 4.74 9.67
N ARG A 44 5.12 5.58 10.68
CA ARG A 44 4.54 6.93 10.72
C ARG A 44 4.97 7.71 9.49
N SER A 45 4.03 8.48 8.93
CA SER A 45 4.32 9.28 7.75
C SER A 45 5.46 10.27 8.02
N GLN A 46 6.41 10.31 7.10
CA GLN A 46 7.56 11.22 7.14
C GLN A 46 7.65 12.04 5.86
N ARG A 47 7.22 11.47 4.73
CA ARG A 47 7.27 12.13 3.41
C ARG A 47 5.90 12.53 2.90
N LEU A 48 4.84 11.85 3.33
CA LEU A 48 3.48 12.10 2.88
C LEU A 48 2.74 12.89 3.96
N SER A 49 2.94 14.21 4.00
CA SER A 49 2.44 15.10 5.06
C SER A 49 0.92 15.08 5.26
N LEU A 50 0.16 14.61 4.27
CA LEU A 50 -1.30 14.48 4.33
C LEU A 50 -1.80 13.14 4.90
N CYS A 51 -0.88 12.23 5.27
CA CYS A 51 -1.20 10.90 5.75
C CYS A 51 -0.60 10.67 7.15
N ASN A 52 -1.22 9.81 7.96
CA ASN A 52 -0.71 9.44 9.29
C ASN A 52 0.33 8.33 9.24
N TYR A 53 0.16 7.42 8.28
CA TYR A 53 1.01 6.25 8.06
C TYR A 53 1.49 6.23 6.62
N GLU A 54 2.66 5.65 6.42
CA GLU A 54 3.17 5.35 5.09
C GLU A 54 3.81 3.97 5.04
N ILE A 55 3.66 3.31 3.90
CA ILE A 55 4.40 2.10 3.56
C ILE A 55 5.58 2.51 2.70
N LYS A 56 6.79 2.26 3.20
CA LYS A 56 8.01 2.39 2.42
C LYS A 56 8.32 1.03 1.80
N SER A 57 8.35 0.99 0.47
CA SER A 57 8.49 -0.25 -0.29
C SER A 57 9.61 -0.16 -1.32
N TRP A 58 10.31 -1.27 -1.55
CA TRP A 58 11.42 -1.41 -2.50
C TRP A 58 11.08 -2.46 -3.55
N GLY A 59 11.65 -2.31 -4.76
CA GLY A 59 11.44 -3.27 -5.84
C GLY A 59 10.01 -3.31 -6.37
N VAL A 60 9.23 -2.25 -6.17
CA VAL A 60 7.84 -2.18 -6.64
C VAL A 60 7.80 -2.05 -8.16
N GLY A 61 7.22 -3.05 -8.81
CA GLY A 61 7.03 -3.08 -10.27
C GLY A 61 6.17 -1.94 -10.80
N SER A 62 6.38 -1.55 -12.06
CA SER A 62 5.59 -0.47 -12.69
C SER A 62 4.10 -0.81 -12.81
N ALA A 63 3.78 -2.10 -12.99
CA ALA A 63 2.41 -2.57 -13.21
C ALA A 63 1.48 -2.20 -12.06
N ILE A 64 1.91 -2.36 -10.80
CA ILE A 64 1.07 -2.01 -9.65
C ILE A 64 0.89 -0.50 -9.50
N LEU A 65 1.91 0.31 -9.82
CA LEU A 65 1.78 1.76 -9.80
C LEU A 65 0.78 2.25 -10.85
N VAL A 66 0.81 1.66 -12.04
CA VAL A 66 -0.15 1.95 -13.11
C VAL A 66 -1.56 1.55 -12.69
N ARG A 67 -1.75 0.38 -12.07
CA ARG A 67 -3.05 -0.04 -11.50
C ARG A 67 -3.58 0.94 -10.47
N ILE A 68 -2.73 1.37 -9.54
CA ILE A 68 -3.06 2.37 -8.50
C ILE A 68 -3.46 3.71 -9.11
N LEU A 69 -2.67 4.22 -10.06
CA LEU A 69 -2.92 5.51 -10.70
C LEU A 69 -4.18 5.50 -11.56
N ASN A 70 -4.47 4.39 -12.23
CA ASN A 70 -5.64 4.24 -13.08
C ASN A 70 -6.91 3.83 -12.31
N GLN A 71 -6.84 3.69 -10.99
CA GLN A 71 -7.93 3.15 -10.15
C GLN A 71 -8.44 1.77 -10.65
N GLN A 72 -7.59 1.03 -11.38
CA GLN A 72 -7.93 -0.28 -11.93
C GLN A 72 -7.54 -1.35 -10.92
N ASP A 73 -8.52 -2.09 -10.42
CA ASP A 73 -8.35 -3.23 -9.51
C ASP A 73 -7.43 -2.92 -8.32
N LEU A 74 -7.72 -1.85 -7.60
CA LEU A 74 -7.37 -1.82 -6.20
C LEU A 74 -8.56 -2.38 -5.43
N PRO A 75 -8.44 -3.55 -4.79
CA PRO A 75 -9.44 -4.01 -3.85
C PRO A 75 -9.49 -3.11 -2.61
N LEU A 76 -9.06 -1.84 -2.61
CA LEU A 76 -9.17 -0.98 -1.42
C LEU A 76 -10.63 -0.91 -0.94
N SER A 77 -11.59 -0.92 -1.87
CA SER A 77 -13.02 -1.05 -1.54
C SER A 77 -13.42 -2.45 -1.05
N ASP A 78 -12.78 -3.53 -1.50
CA ASP A 78 -13.07 -4.90 -1.03
C ASP A 78 -12.31 -5.27 0.27
N PHE A 79 -11.16 -4.63 0.52
CA PHE A 79 -10.31 -4.76 1.69
C PHE A 79 -10.93 -4.09 2.92
N ILE A 80 -11.60 -2.95 2.74
CA ILE A 80 -12.33 -2.25 3.82
C ILE A 80 -13.63 -2.99 4.17
N ASN A 81 -14.27 -3.67 3.21
CA ASN A 81 -15.51 -4.40 3.43
C ASN A 81 -15.33 -5.78 4.09
N GLN A 82 -14.10 -6.32 4.17
CA GLN A 82 -13.85 -7.57 4.90
C GLN A 82 -13.95 -7.41 6.43
N GLU A 83 -13.83 -6.20 6.99
CA GLU A 83 -14.08 -5.98 8.44
C GLU A 83 -15.58 -5.91 8.78
N VAL A 84 -16.49 -5.78 7.81
CA VAL A 84 -17.94 -5.67 8.09
C VAL A 84 -18.62 -7.05 8.24
N GLN A 85 -17.93 -8.16 7.92
CA GLN A 85 -18.54 -9.51 7.92
C GLN A 85 -18.07 -10.43 9.07
N VAL A 86 -17.19 -9.98 9.99
CA VAL A 86 -16.68 -10.84 11.08
C VAL A 86 -17.35 -10.55 12.45
N SER A 87 -18.28 -9.61 12.56
CA SER A 87 -18.87 -9.23 13.85
C SER A 87 -20.39 -9.47 14.00
N VAL A 88 -20.97 -10.49 13.39
CA VAL A 88 -22.31 -10.97 13.77
C VAL A 88 -22.35 -12.50 13.75
N ALA A 89 -21.81 -13.11 14.79
CA ALA A 89 -22.24 -14.45 15.20
C ALA A 89 -23.45 -14.28 16.13
N PRO A 90 -24.67 -14.68 15.76
CA PRO A 90 -25.75 -14.82 16.72
C PRO A 90 -25.53 -16.09 17.55
N ASN A 91 -25.66 -15.93 18.87
CA ASN A 91 -25.79 -17.01 19.85
C ASN A 91 -27.01 -17.90 19.58
#